data_AF-A0A4Z2IHQ7-F1
#
_entry.id   AF-A0A4Z2IHQ7-F1
#
_cell.length_a   1.000
_cell.length_b   1.000
_cell.length_c   1.000
_cell.angle_alpha   90.00
_cell.angle_beta   90.00
_cell.angle_gamma   90.00
#
_symmetry.space_group_name_H-M   'P 1'
#
loop_
_entity.id
_entity.type
_entity.pdbx_description
1 polymer ?
#
loop_
_entity_poly.entity_id
_entity_poly.type
_entity_poly.pdbx_seq_one_letter_code
_entity_poly.pdbx_strand_id
1 'polypeptide(L)'
;MQHPAAVPALCAALERSSENPMVRHEAAEALGSIGKEECLVVLQQFLGDGERIVKESCEVALDMLEYENSEQFQYADGLVNSQS
;
A
#
# COMPACT_ATOMS: atom_id res chain seq x y z
N MET A 1 13.41 1.27 4.73
CA MET A 1 13.66 -0.10 4.23
C MET A 1 12.60 -0.43 3.20
N GLN A 2 12.50 0.38 2.13
CA GLN A 2 11.48 0.26 1.08
C GLN A 2 12.24 0.04 -0.23
N HIS A 3 12.44 -1.21 -0.63
CA HIS A 3 13.15 -1.52 -1.86
C HIS A 3 12.18 -2.14 -2.87
N PRO A 4 12.01 -1.54 -4.07
CA PRO A 4 11.17 -2.07 -5.15
C PRO A 4 11.30 -3.56 -5.42
N ALA A 5 12.50 -4.12 -5.31
CA ALA A 5 12.74 -5.55 -5.54
C ALA A 5 12.06 -6.48 -4.52
N ALA A 6 11.56 -5.95 -3.39
CA ALA A 6 10.83 -6.73 -2.40
C ALA A 6 9.36 -6.96 -2.80
N VAL A 7 8.79 -6.16 -3.70
CA VAL A 7 7.37 -6.22 -4.08
C VAL A 7 6.93 -7.63 -4.51
N PRO A 8 7.65 -8.35 -5.39
CA PRO A 8 7.22 -9.68 -5.79
C PRO A 8 7.15 -10.68 -4.63
N ALA A 9 8.09 -10.60 -3.69
CA ALA A 9 8.12 -11.49 -2.53
C ALA A 9 7.00 -11.15 -1.52
N LEU A 10 6.71 -9.85 -1.33
CA LEU A 10 5.65 -9.37 -0.45
C LEU A 10 4.26 -9.72 -1.02
N CYS A 11 4.04 -9.53 -2.31
CA CYS A 11 2.80 -9.97 -2.98
C CYS A 11 2.61 -11.48 -2.80
N ALA A 12 3.66 -12.27 -3.06
CA ALA A 12 3.61 -13.72 -2.90
C ALA A 12 3.34 -14.17 -1.45
N ALA A 13 3.73 -13.39 -0.45
CA ALA A 13 3.42 -13.66 0.96
C ALA A 13 1.95 -13.35 1.27
N LEU A 14 1.44 -12.18 0.82
CA LEU A 14 0.05 -11.77 1.02
C LEU A 14 -0.95 -12.72 0.34
N GLU A 15 -0.64 -13.16 -0.88
CA GLU A 15 -1.46 -14.05 -1.71
C GLU A 15 -1.51 -15.50 -1.21
N ARG A 16 -0.56 -15.91 -0.34
CA ARG A 16 -0.48 -17.27 0.16
C ARG A 16 -1.47 -17.47 1.30
N SER A 17 -2.66 -17.99 0.98
CA SER A 17 -3.71 -18.29 1.97
C SER A 17 -3.30 -19.30 3.05
N SER A 18 -2.29 -20.13 2.80
CA SER A 18 -1.72 -21.04 3.80
C SER A 18 -0.68 -20.37 4.72
N GLU A 19 -0.33 -19.12 4.46
CA GLU A 19 0.63 -18.37 5.27
C GLU A 19 -0.02 -17.90 6.57
N ASN A 20 0.80 -17.67 7.61
CA ASN A 20 0.28 -17.14 8.86
C ASN A 20 -0.38 -15.75 8.64
N PRO A 21 -1.59 -15.49 9.16
CA PRO A 21 -2.27 -14.21 8.99
C PRO A 21 -1.43 -13.00 9.42
N MET A 22 -0.57 -13.14 10.42
CA MET A 22 0.34 -12.07 10.84
C MET A 22 1.44 -11.79 9.81
N VAL A 23 1.97 -12.80 9.12
CA VAL A 23 2.96 -12.58 8.06
C VAL A 23 2.30 -11.86 6.87
N ARG A 24 1.05 -12.22 6.56
CA ARG A 24 0.26 -11.56 5.52
C ARG A 24 -0.05 -10.10 5.88
N HIS A 25 -0.37 -9.83 7.15
CA HIS A 25 -0.52 -8.48 7.71
C HIS A 25 0.74 -7.63 7.49
N GLU A 26 1.91 -8.11 7.91
CA GLU A 26 3.19 -7.40 7.73
C GLU A 26 3.51 -7.16 6.25
N ALA A 27 3.16 -8.12 5.39
CA ALA A 27 3.33 -7.97 3.94
C ALA A 27 2.42 -6.86 3.37
N ALA A 28 1.16 -6.78 3.80
CA ALA A 28 0.23 -5.73 3.39
C ALA A 28 0.73 -4.33 3.83
N GLU A 29 1.18 -4.19 5.08
CA GLU A 29 1.73 -2.91 5.56
C GLU A 29 2.99 -2.50 4.80
N ALA A 30 3.89 -3.45 4.52
CA ALA A 30 5.09 -3.20 3.75
C ALA A 30 4.78 -2.80 2.29
N LEU A 31 3.79 -3.44 1.65
CA LEU A 31 3.32 -3.09 0.32
C LEU A 31 2.71 -1.69 0.30
N GLY A 32 1.89 -1.35 1.31
CA GLY A 32 1.35 -0.02 1.54
C GLY A 32 2.45 1.02 1.64
N SER A 33 3.49 0.75 2.42
CA SER A 33 4.63 1.66 2.57
C SER A 33 5.50 1.82 1.31
N ILE A 34 5.45 0.88 0.35
CA ILE A 34 6.18 0.96 -0.91
C ILE A 34 5.44 1.78 -1.97
N GLY A 35 4.11 1.71 -2.00
CA GLY A 35 3.27 2.60 -2.80
C GLY A 35 3.43 2.59 -4.31
N LYS A 36 3.73 1.42 -4.88
CA LYS A 36 3.70 1.23 -6.34
C LYS A 36 2.31 0.83 -6.81
N GLU A 37 2.04 1.07 -8.09
CA GLU A 37 0.79 0.64 -8.74
C GLU A 37 0.50 -0.86 -8.55
N GLU A 38 1.53 -1.70 -8.65
CA GLU A 38 1.41 -3.14 -8.41
C GLU A 38 1.00 -3.47 -6.96
N CYS A 39 1.44 -2.66 -5.98
CA CYS A 39 1.01 -2.78 -4.59
C CYS A 39 -0.48 -2.44 -4.43
N LEU A 40 -0.96 -1.39 -5.10
CA LEU A 40 -2.38 -0.99 -5.05
C LEU A 40 -3.29 -2.10 -5.56
N VAL A 41 -2.93 -2.68 -6.70
CA VAL A 41 -3.69 -3.76 -7.34
C VAL A 41 -3.77 -5.00 -6.45
N VAL A 42 -2.68 -5.39 -5.78
CA VAL A 42 -2.71 -6.55 -4.88
C VAL A 42 -3.48 -6.24 -3.60
N LEU A 43 -3.28 -5.08 -2.96
CA LEU A 43 -3.98 -4.73 -1.72
C LEU A 43 -5.50 -4.69 -1.90
N GLN A 44 -6.00 -4.17 -3.03
CA GLN A 44 -7.44 -4.14 -3.35
C GLN A 44 -8.05 -5.54 -3.47
N GLN A 45 -7.30 -6.52 -3.95
CA GLN A 45 -7.80 -7.91 -4.07
C GLN A 45 -8.08 -8.55 -2.70
N PHE A 46 -7.40 -8.09 -1.64
CA PHE A 46 -7.50 -8.65 -0.29
C PHE A 46 -8.43 -7.88 0.66
N LEU A 47 -9.18 -6.88 0.16
CA LEU A 47 -10.25 -6.22 0.92
C LEU A 47 -11.41 -7.16 1.31
N GLY A 48 -11.51 -8.31 0.64
CA GLY A 48 -12.48 -9.37 0.94
C GLY A 48 -11.90 -10.57 1.67
N ASP A 49 -10.66 -10.48 2.21
CA ASP A 49 -10.00 -11.63 2.80
C ASP A 49 -10.78 -12.22 3.99
N GLY A 50 -10.74 -13.54 4.14
CA GLY A 50 -11.39 -14.24 5.24
C GLY A 50 -10.75 -13.98 6.60
N GLU A 51 -9.47 -13.63 6.62
CA GLU A 51 -8.75 -13.24 7.82
C GLU A 51 -8.92 -11.74 8.07
N ARG A 52 -9.65 -11.40 9.13
CA ARG A 52 -9.96 -10.01 9.49
C ARG A 52 -8.72 -9.11 9.53
N ILE A 53 -7.62 -9.60 10.11
CA ILE A 53 -6.38 -8.83 10.26
C ILE A 53 -5.77 -8.47 8.90
N VAL A 54 -5.86 -9.36 7.91
CA VAL A 54 -5.32 -9.12 6.57
C VAL A 54 -6.17 -8.10 5.84
N LYS A 55 -7.49 -8.25 5.92
CA LYS A 55 -8.44 -7.30 5.35
C LYS A 55 -8.21 -5.89 5.90
N GLU A 56 -8.21 -5.72 7.23
CA GLU A 56 -8.07 -4.42 7.88
C GLU A 56 -6.72 -3.77 7.55
N SER A 57 -5.65 -4.56 7.42
CA SER A 57 -4.35 -4.04 7.00
C SER A 57 -4.30 -3.60 5.55
N CYS A 58 -5.02 -4.28 4.66
CA CYS A 58 -5.15 -3.83 3.28
C CYS A 58 -5.95 -2.52 3.19
N GLU A 59 -7.01 -2.36 3.99
CA GLU A 59 -7.76 -1.11 4.10
C GLU A 59 -6.84 0.04 4.54
N VAL A 60 -6.13 -0.11 5.67
CA VAL A 60 -5.20 0.92 6.18
C VAL A 60 -4.08 1.23 5.19
N ALA A 61 -3.50 0.20 4.55
CA ALA A 61 -2.43 0.39 3.56
C ALA A 61 -2.91 1.20 2.34
N LEU A 62 -4.14 0.97 1.89
CA LEU A 62 -4.74 1.73 0.79
C LEU A 62 -5.07 3.17 1.20
N ASP A 63 -5.64 3.38 2.38
CA ASP A 63 -5.93 4.72 2.90
C ASP A 63 -4.64 5.56 3.03
N MET A 64 -3.55 4.97 3.52
CA MET A 64 -2.25 5.62 3.58
C MET A 64 -1.74 6.02 2.19
N LEU A 65 -1.93 5.15 1.20
CA LEU A 65 -1.52 5.43 -0.17
C LEU A 65 -2.36 6.50 -0.85
N GLU A 66 -3.67 6.52 -0.61
CA GLU A 66 -4.53 7.59 -1.09
C GLU A 66 -4.12 8.92 -0.46
N TYR A 67 -3.84 8.95 0.84
CA TYR A 67 -3.38 10.14 1.54
C TYR A 67 -2.05 10.66 0.96
N GLU A 68 -1.03 9.81 0.83
CA GLU A 68 0.27 10.19 0.27
C GLU A 68 0.16 10.71 -1.17
N ASN A 69 -0.69 10.08 -1.99
CA ASN A 69 -0.95 10.55 -3.36
C ASN A 69 -1.77 11.85 -3.41
N SER A 70 -2.64 12.10 -2.42
CA SER A 70 -3.45 13.31 -2.34
C SER A 70 -2.64 14.54 -1.91
N GLU A 71 -1.67 14.38 -1.00
CA GLU A 71 -0.80 15.49 -0.55
C GLU A 71 0.31 15.83 -1.55
N GLN A 72 0.65 14.91 -2.46
CA GLN A 72 1.57 15.18 -3.57
C GLN A 72 1.01 16.17 -4.61
N PHE A 73 -0.28 16.55 -4.50
CA PHE A 73 -0.93 17.52 -5.39
C PHE A 73 -1.07 18.94 -4.80
N GLN A 74 -0.61 19.23 -3.56
CA GLN A 74 -0.89 20.54 -2.94
C GLN A 74 0.31 21.40 -2.50
N TYR A 75 1.56 20.97 -2.69
CA TYR A 75 2.73 21.83 -2.37
C TYR A 75 3.53 22.35 -3.58
N ALA A 76 3.36 21.78 -4.78
CA ALA A 76 4.12 22.20 -5.96
C ALA A 76 3.53 23.41 -6.70
N ASP A 77 2.23 23.70 -6.54
CA ASP A 77 1.54 24.71 -7.36
C ASP A 77 1.43 26.10 -6.67
N GLY A 78 1.78 26.18 -5.38
CA GLY A 78 1.66 27.42 -4.59
C GLY A 78 2.79 28.44 -4.75
N LEU A 79 3.88 28.11 -5.46
CA LEU A 79 5.07 28.98 -5.60
C LEU A 79 5.31 29.50 -7.02
N VAL A 80 4.51 29.10 -8.01
CA VAL A 80 4.69 29.53 -9.41
C VAL A 80 3.84 30.76 -9.77
N ASN A 81 2.81 31.09 -8.99
CA ASN A 81 1.87 32.19 -9.32
C ASN A 81 2.08 33.51 -8.56
N SER A 82 3.22 33.71 -7.90
CA SER A 82 3.51 34.95 -7.14
C SER A 82 4.50 35.90 -7.83
N GLN A 83 4.77 35.71 -9.13
CA GLN A 83 5.52 36.68 -9.94
C GLN A 83 4.93 36.74 -11.36
N SER A 84 3.88 37.51 -11.55
CA SER A 84 3.45 38.07 -12.84
C SER A 84 2.74 39.40 -12.60
#